data_AF-A0A7W1CJN0-F1
#
_entry.id   AF-A0A7W1CJN0-F1
#
_cell.length_a   1.000
_cell.length_b   1.000
_cell.length_c   1.000
_cell.angle_alpha   90.00
_cell.angle_beta   90.00
_cell.angle_gamma   90.00
#
_symmetry.space_group_name_H-M   'P 1'
#
loop_
_entity.id
_entity.type
_entity.pdbx_description
1 polymer ?
#
loop_
_entity_poly.entity_id
_entity_poly.type
_entity_poly.pdbx_seq_one_letter_code
_entity_poly.pdbx_strand_id
1 'polypeptide(L)'
;MSSKEIDRAHFFNKVMNGNFNLLQVSKLLGLSYPQTKRLWSKYKSEGRRGLITKKRGRSNRTISHEKREEIAKIIAREYLSCGPLFVKEKLEERHGINYSSEFIRQVMIEYNLWVPKKKKIQPETTTT
;
A
#
# COMPACT_ATOMS: atom_id res chain seq x y z
N MET A 1 -3.54 1.69 12.34
CA MET A 1 -4.88 1.15 12.04
C MET A 1 -5.66 2.16 11.22
N SER A 2 -6.70 1.76 10.50
CA SER A 2 -7.59 2.64 9.74
C SER A 2 -8.73 3.04 10.65
N SER A 3 -9.40 4.17 10.40
CA SER A 3 -10.59 4.57 11.16
C SER A 3 -11.58 3.41 11.33
N LYS A 4 -11.86 2.67 10.24
CA LYS A 4 -12.74 1.50 10.25
C LYS A 4 -12.29 0.39 11.20
N GLU A 5 -10.99 0.19 11.36
CA GLU A 5 -10.45 -0.83 12.29
C GLU A 5 -10.56 -0.38 13.75
N ILE A 6 -10.44 0.93 14.00
CA ILE A 6 -10.64 1.55 15.32
C ILE A 6 -12.11 1.44 15.72
N ASP A 7 -13.04 1.80 14.82
CA ASP A 7 -14.48 1.72 15.07
C ASP A 7 -14.92 0.30 15.42
N ARG A 8 -14.42 -0.71 14.68
CA ARG A 8 -14.67 -2.12 14.99
C ARG A 8 -14.19 -2.50 16.38
N ALA A 9 -12.99 -2.09 16.78
CA ALA A 9 -12.46 -2.36 18.10
C ALA A 9 -13.32 -1.71 19.20
N HIS A 10 -13.81 -0.49 18.98
CA HIS A 10 -14.70 0.21 19.89
C HIS A 10 -16.00 -0.56 20.13
N PHE A 11 -16.71 -0.91 19.05
CA PHE A 11 -17.98 -1.62 19.17
C PHE A 11 -17.83 -3.04 19.71
N PHE A 12 -16.74 -3.74 19.38
CA PHE A 12 -16.47 -5.05 19.95
C PHE A 12 -16.11 -5.01 21.44
N ASN A 13 -15.45 -3.96 21.93
CA ASN A 13 -15.32 -3.76 23.38
C ASN A 13 -16.69 -3.60 24.05
N LYS A 14 -17.61 -2.86 23.42
CA LYS A 14 -18.97 -2.72 23.95
C LYS A 14 -19.77 -4.04 23.95
N VAL A 15 -19.55 -4.91 22.96
CA VAL A 15 -20.13 -6.27 22.96
C VAL A 15 -19.55 -7.11 24.09
N MET A 16 -18.23 -7.03 24.32
CA MET A 16 -17.56 -7.76 25.40
C MET A 16 -18.05 -7.34 26.79
N ASN A 17 -18.40 -6.06 26.95
CA ASN A 17 -18.97 -5.51 28.18
C ASN A 17 -20.48 -5.78 28.34
N GLY A 18 -21.12 -6.47 27.39
CA GLY A 18 -22.56 -6.79 27.43
C GLY A 18 -23.50 -5.66 27.00
N ASN A 19 -22.97 -4.50 26.59
CA ASN A 19 -23.78 -3.34 26.21
C ASN A 19 -24.42 -3.45 24.82
N PHE A 20 -23.90 -4.33 23.95
CA PHE A 20 -24.36 -4.46 22.56
C PHE A 20 -24.43 -5.92 22.11
N ASN A 21 -25.42 -6.24 21.28
CA ASN A 21 -25.47 -7.51 20.55
C ASN A 21 -24.70 -7.41 19.23
N LEU A 22 -24.11 -8.52 18.78
CA LEU A 22 -23.42 -8.64 17.50
C LEU A 22 -24.27 -8.23 16.29
N LEU A 23 -25.59 -8.49 16.33
CA LEU A 23 -26.52 -8.07 15.29
C LEU A 23 -26.70 -6.54 15.23
N GLN A 24 -26.66 -5.86 16.37
CA GLN A 24 -26.70 -4.40 16.40
C GLN A 24 -25.39 -3.82 15.88
N VAL A 25 -24.26 -4.41 16.28
CA VAL A 25 -22.94 -3.99 15.81
C VAL A 25 -22.77 -4.21 14.31
N SER A 26 -23.32 -5.28 13.73
CA SER A 26 -23.25 -5.49 12.28
C SER A 26 -23.96 -4.37 11.51
N LYS A 27 -25.12 -3.92 12.01
CA LYS A 27 -25.87 -2.79 11.44
C LYS A 27 -25.08 -1.48 11.59
N LEU A 28 -24.53 -1.20 12.76
CA LEU A 28 -23.73 0.02 13.03
C LEU A 28 -22.46 0.10 12.18
N LEU A 29 -21.81 -1.03 11.93
CA LEU A 29 -20.60 -1.12 11.11
C LEU A 29 -20.90 -1.20 9.61
N GLY A 30 -22.16 -1.34 9.20
CA GLY A 30 -22.55 -1.57 7.80
C GLY A 30 -22.00 -2.88 7.24
N LEU A 31 -21.85 -3.91 8.08
CA LEU A 31 -21.30 -5.22 7.71
C LEU A 31 -22.38 -6.30 7.76
N SER A 32 -22.22 -7.35 6.97
CA SER A 32 -23.10 -8.52 7.11
C SER A 32 -22.87 -9.22 8.45
N TYR A 33 -23.91 -9.85 9.00
CA TYR A 33 -23.80 -10.58 10.25
C TYR A 33 -22.70 -11.67 10.21
N PRO A 34 -22.55 -12.48 9.13
CA PRO A 34 -21.46 -13.44 9.03
C PRO A 34 -20.07 -12.78 9.03
N GLN A 35 -19.89 -11.64 8.35
CA GLN A 35 -18.62 -10.89 8.37
C GLN A 35 -18.30 -10.38 9.77
N THR A 36 -19.29 -9.83 10.45
CA THR A 36 -19.18 -9.34 11.83
C THR A 36 -18.82 -10.46 12.78
N LYS A 37 -19.47 -11.63 12.66
CA LYS A 37 -19.15 -12.84 13.43
C LYS A 37 -17.72 -13.31 13.22
N ARG A 38 -17.22 -13.34 11.98
CA ARG A 38 -15.82 -13.68 11.68
C ARG A 38 -14.83 -12.71 12.33
N LEU A 39 -15.12 -11.40 12.25
CA LEU A 39 -14.29 -10.37 12.87
C LEU A 39 -14.31 -10.46 14.40
N TRP A 40 -15.48 -10.75 14.98
CA TRP A 40 -15.63 -10.99 16.42
C TRP A 40 -14.82 -12.18 16.91
N SER A 41 -14.85 -13.31 16.20
CA SER A 41 -14.02 -14.47 16.53
C SER A 41 -12.53 -14.13 16.56
N LYS A 42 -12.03 -13.36 15.59
CA LYS A 42 -10.63 -12.88 15.56
C LYS A 42 -10.33 -11.90 16.69
N TYR A 43 -11.28 -11.02 16.99
CA TYR A 43 -11.14 -10.10 18.11
C TYR A 43 -11.05 -10.83 19.44
N LYS A 44 -11.82 -11.91 19.62
CA LYS A 44 -11.78 -12.72 20.83
C LYS A 44 -10.44 -13.46 21.00
N SER A 45 -9.80 -13.88 19.91
CA SER A 45 -8.52 -14.60 19.96
C SER A 45 -7.29 -13.69 20.02
N GLU A 46 -7.30 -12.60 19.25
CA GLU A 46 -6.11 -11.75 19.03
C GLU A 46 -6.31 -10.29 19.51
N GLY A 47 -7.47 -9.97 20.09
CA GLY A 47 -7.84 -8.62 20.50
C GLY A 47 -7.87 -7.65 19.31
N ARG A 48 -7.46 -6.40 19.56
CA ARG A 48 -7.36 -5.37 18.50
C ARG A 48 -6.42 -5.77 17.36
N ARG A 49 -5.40 -6.59 17.63
CA ARG A 49 -4.44 -7.05 16.60
C ARG A 49 -5.12 -7.90 15.53
N GLY A 50 -6.12 -8.71 15.90
CA GLY A 50 -6.88 -9.53 14.96
C GLY A 50 -7.77 -8.75 13.97
N LEU A 51 -8.02 -7.48 14.25
CA LEU A 51 -8.75 -6.56 13.36
C LEU A 51 -7.84 -5.82 12.38
N ILE A 52 -6.53 -5.86 12.61
CA ILE A 52 -5.56 -5.24 11.70
C ILE A 52 -5.52 -6.05 10.42
N THR A 53 -5.78 -5.37 9.30
CA THR A 53 -5.68 -5.99 7.99
C THR A 53 -4.25 -6.48 7.73
N LYS A 54 -4.08 -7.79 7.57
CA LYS A 54 -2.79 -8.43 7.18
C LYS A 54 -2.29 -8.03 5.79
N LYS A 55 -3.13 -7.35 4.98
CA LYS A 55 -2.74 -6.76 3.69
C LYS A 55 -2.04 -5.39 3.84
N ARG A 56 -1.97 -4.81 5.04
CA ARG A 56 -1.15 -3.61 5.27
C ARG A 56 0.30 -3.94 4.91
N GLY A 57 0.88 -3.17 3.99
CA GLY A 57 2.23 -3.42 3.46
C GLY A 57 2.32 -4.43 2.32
N ARG A 58 1.21 -5.06 1.91
CA ARG A 58 1.15 -5.92 0.71
C ARG A 58 0.31 -5.25 -0.37
N SER A 59 0.96 -4.74 -1.42
CA SER A 59 0.27 -4.40 -2.66
C SER A 59 -0.07 -5.70 -3.40
N ASN A 60 -1.31 -5.86 -3.87
CA ASN A 60 -1.67 -6.98 -4.75
C ASN A 60 -0.94 -6.93 -6.11
N ARG A 61 -0.24 -5.83 -6.42
CA ARG A 61 0.53 -5.60 -7.66
C ARG A 61 2.04 -5.56 -7.38
N THR A 62 2.49 -6.21 -6.32
CA THR A 62 3.93 -6.25 -6.00
C THR A 62 4.60 -7.21 -6.98
N ILE A 63 5.19 -6.66 -8.05
CA ILE A 63 6.23 -7.36 -8.81
C ILE A 63 7.27 -7.86 -7.80
N SER A 64 7.71 -9.11 -7.94
CA SER A 64 8.64 -9.73 -7.00
C SER A 64 9.87 -8.84 -6.80
N HIS A 65 10.40 -8.83 -5.58
CA HIS A 65 11.61 -8.08 -5.26
C HIS A 65 12.76 -8.50 -6.20
N GLU A 66 12.85 -9.79 -6.50
CA GLU A 66 13.81 -10.37 -7.46
C GLU A 66 13.75 -9.70 -8.83
N LYS A 67 12.54 -9.48 -9.36
CA LYS A 67 12.38 -8.87 -10.69
C LYS A 67 12.71 -7.38 -10.68
N ARG A 68 12.47 -6.67 -9.56
CA ARG A 68 12.94 -5.28 -9.39
C ARG A 68 14.46 -5.21 -9.34
N GLU A 69 15.08 -6.16 -8.63
CA GLU A 69 16.53 -6.25 -8.52
C GLU A 69 17.19 -6.56 -9.86
N GLU A 70 16.62 -7.47 -10.64
CA GLU A 70 17.05 -7.78 -12.01
C GLU A 70 17.03 -6.53 -12.89
N ILE A 71 15.92 -5.79 -12.89
CA ILE A 71 15.78 -4.55 -13.67
C ILE A 71 16.79 -3.51 -13.18
N ALA A 72 16.96 -3.34 -11.87
CA ALA A 72 17.93 -2.40 -11.32
C ALA A 72 19.37 -2.74 -11.73
N LYS A 73 19.74 -4.03 -11.78
CA LYS A 73 21.06 -4.48 -12.25
C LYS A 73 21.31 -4.12 -13.71
N ILE A 74 20.31 -4.28 -14.58
CA ILE A 74 20.41 -3.90 -16.00
C ILE A 74 20.61 -2.38 -16.11
N ILE A 75 19.80 -1.59 -15.39
CA ILE A 75 19.89 -0.13 -15.40
C ILE A 75 21.26 0.34 -14.90
N ALA A 76 21.75 -0.22 -13.79
CA ALA A 76 23.04 0.15 -13.21
C ALA A 76 24.22 -0.16 -14.14
N ARG A 77 24.14 -1.22 -14.95
CA ARG A 77 25.20 -1.61 -15.90
C ARG A 77 25.19 -0.79 -17.18
N GLU A 78 24.02 -0.53 -17.75
CA GLU A 78 23.92 -0.03 -19.13
C GLU A 78 23.31 1.37 -19.25
N TYR A 79 22.55 1.83 -18.26
CA TYR A 79 21.70 3.02 -18.39
C TYR A 79 21.78 3.99 -17.20
N LEU A 80 22.88 3.98 -16.43
CA LEU A 80 23.03 4.76 -15.19
C LEU A 80 22.85 6.27 -15.40
N SER A 81 23.30 6.81 -16.53
CA SER A 81 23.21 8.24 -16.86
C SER A 81 21.91 8.63 -17.58
N CYS A 82 21.01 7.67 -17.83
CA CYS A 82 19.81 7.89 -18.63
C CYS A 82 18.58 8.20 -17.77
N GLY A 83 17.67 9.02 -18.33
CA GLY A 83 16.39 9.31 -17.67
C GLY A 83 15.43 8.11 -17.66
N PRO A 84 14.45 8.05 -16.73
CA PRO A 84 13.51 6.94 -16.62
C PRO A 84 12.71 6.62 -17.89
N LEU A 85 12.44 7.63 -18.73
CA LEU A 85 11.73 7.45 -19.99
C LEU A 85 12.60 6.71 -21.02
N PHE A 86 13.85 7.13 -21.19
CA PHE A 86 14.80 6.48 -22.09
C PHE A 86 15.12 5.05 -21.65
N VAL A 87 15.28 4.84 -20.34
CA VAL A 87 15.47 3.51 -19.76
C VAL A 87 14.28 2.61 -20.08
N LYS A 88 13.04 3.12 -19.95
CA LYS A 88 11.82 2.37 -20.30
C LYS A 88 11.83 1.93 -21.77
N GLU A 89 12.14 2.83 -22.70
CA GLU A 89 12.24 2.51 -24.12
C GLU A 89 13.29 1.43 -24.40
N LYS A 90 14.48 1.54 -23.80
CA LYS A 90 15.56 0.55 -24.01
C LYS A 90 15.28 -0.80 -23.36
N LEU A 91 14.63 -0.82 -22.20
CA LEU A 91 14.18 -2.04 -21.56
C LEU A 91 13.12 -2.77 -22.40
N GLU A 92 12.22 -2.03 -23.04
CA GLU A 92 11.21 -2.58 -23.95
C GLU A 92 11.86 -3.13 -25.23
N GLU A 93 12.74 -2.36 -25.88
CA GLU A 93 13.41 -2.73 -27.14
C GLU A 93 14.39 -3.90 -27.01
N ARG A 94 15.25 -3.91 -25.97
CA ARG A 94 16.39 -4.84 -25.88
C ARG A 94 16.15 -6.02 -24.96
N HIS A 95 15.29 -5.86 -23.96
CA HIS A 95 15.05 -6.87 -22.93
C HIS A 95 13.60 -7.39 -22.91
N GLY A 96 12.70 -6.82 -23.73
CA GLY A 96 11.28 -7.20 -23.77
C GLY A 96 10.52 -6.89 -22.47
N ILE A 97 11.07 -5.99 -21.63
CA ILE A 97 10.52 -5.66 -20.33
C ILE A 97 9.59 -4.45 -20.48
N ASN A 98 8.29 -4.70 -20.55
CA ASN A 98 7.28 -3.64 -20.68
C ASN A 98 6.71 -3.26 -19.30
N TYR A 99 7.27 -2.20 -18.71
CA TYR A 99 6.72 -1.54 -17.53
C TYR A 99 6.50 -0.05 -17.78
N SER A 100 5.63 0.57 -16.97
CA SER A 100 5.42 2.01 -17.07
C SER A 100 6.67 2.80 -16.67
N SER A 101 6.83 4.00 -17.24
CA SER A 101 7.93 4.91 -16.88
C SER A 101 7.94 5.26 -15.38
N GLU A 102 6.77 5.34 -14.75
CA GLU A 102 6.65 5.56 -13.30
C GLU A 102 7.13 4.35 -12.49
N PHE A 103 6.91 3.12 -12.95
CA PHE A 103 7.47 1.94 -12.30
C PHE A 103 9.00 1.92 -12.40
N ILE A 104 9.56 2.19 -13.58
CA ILE A 104 11.01 2.28 -13.78
C ILE A 104 11.60 3.38 -12.89
N ARG A 105 10.97 4.54 -12.81
CA ARG A 105 11.39 5.63 -11.91
C ARG A 105 11.39 5.20 -10.44
N GLN A 106 10.36 4.49 -9.98
CA GLN A 106 10.31 3.98 -8.61
C GLN A 106 11.42 2.98 -8.32
N VAL A 107 11.72 2.06 -9.25
CA VAL A 107 12.85 1.13 -9.14
C VAL A 107 14.18 1.90 -9.08
N MET A 108 14.39 2.88 -9.96
CA MET A 108 15.61 3.69 -9.93
C MET A 108 15.79 4.45 -8.62
N ILE A 109 14.71 4.94 -8.00
CA ILE A 109 14.75 5.61 -6.69
C ILE A 109 15.02 4.61 -5.56
N GLU A 110 14.36 3.45 -5.58
CA GLU A 110 14.51 2.38 -4.58
C GLU A 110 15.96 1.88 -4.50
N TYR A 111 16.65 1.81 -5.64
CA TYR A 111 18.04 1.38 -5.74
C TYR A 111 19.07 2.53 -5.79
N ASN A 112 18.68 3.77 -5.46
CA ASN A 112 19.54 4.96 -5.47
C ASN A 112 20.24 5.26 -6.83
N LEU A 113 19.67 4.77 -7.93
CA LEU A 113 20.15 5.05 -9.29
C LEU A 113 19.64 6.40 -9.82
N TRP A 114 18.61 6.97 -9.19
CA TRP A 114 18.04 8.25 -9.59
C TRP A 114 17.59 9.07 -8.38
N VAL A 115 18.05 10.32 -8.31
CA VAL A 115 17.61 11.27 -7.29
C VAL A 115 16.35 12.00 -7.79
N PRO A 116 15.19 11.88 -7.12
CA PRO A 116 14.02 12.63 -7.51
C PRO A 116 14.29 14.12 -7.32
N LYS A 117 14.05 14.93 -8.35
CA LYS A 117 14.05 16.39 -8.20
C LYS A 117 13.02 16.76 -7.13
N LYS A 118 13.46 17.51 -6.11
CA LYS A 118 12.56 18.07 -5.09
C LYS A 118 11.45 18.83 -5.83
N LYS A 119 10.18 18.52 -5.54
CA LYS A 119 9.06 19.33 -6.03
C LYS A 119 9.31 20.76 -5.58
N LYS A 120 9.37 21.70 -6.53
CA LYS A 120 9.29 23.13 -6.20
C LYS A 120 7.92 23.34 -5.53
N ILE A 121 7.93 23.63 -4.24
CA ILE A 121 6.76 24.12 -3.52
C ILE A 121 6.44 25.45 -4.21
N GLN A 122 5.32 25.52 -4.91
CA GLN A 122 4.86 26.80 -5.46
C GLN A 122 4.46 27.64 -4.25
N PRO A 123 5.07 28.81 -4.00
CA PRO A 123 4.61 29.68 -2.94
C PRO A 123 3.19 30.11 -3.29
N GLU A 124 2.25 29.76 -2.40
CA GLU A 124 0.86 30.22 -2.43
C GLU A 124 0.89 31.74 -2.61
N THR A 125 0.38 32.26 -3.72
CA THR A 125 0.23 33.70 -3.95
C THR A 125 -0.74 34.25 -2.92
N THR A 126 -0.26 34.88 -1.85
CA THR A 126 -1.07 35.74 -0.99
C THR A 126 -1.45 37.00 -1.78
N THR A 127 -2.70 37.01 -2.25
CA THR A 127 -3.42 38.22 -2.66
C THR A 127 -3.43 39.21 -1.49
N THR A 128 -2.94 40.42 -1.71
CA THR A 128 -3.16 41.60 -0.86
C THR A 128 -3.65 42.72 -1.77
#